data_AF-A0A6I8USB2-F1
#
_entry.id   AF-A0A6I8USB2-F1
#
_cell.length_a   1.000
_cell.length_b   1.000
_cell.length_c   1.000
_cell.angle_alpha   90.00
_cell.angle_beta   90.00
_cell.angle_gamma   90.00
#
_symmetry.space_group_name_H-M   'P 1'
#
loop_
_entity.id
_entity.type
_entity.pdbx_description
1 polymer ?
#
loop_
_entity_poly.entity_id
_entity_poly.type
_entity_poly.pdbx_seq_one_letter_code
_entity_poly.pdbx_strand_id
1 'polypeptide(L)'
;MPMIPFFPSLKVSVANRYWLDMAPASVSEEAQTRRYEDERSNWRESLKTAGTDLQPLGKMLTIPGIETDDEDANDDSEDTDSHDEEDDETNDRVIPVTQDFYTPDDVDE
;
A
#
# COMPACT_ATOMS: atom_id res chain seq x y z
N MET A 1 0.92 -55.51 -32.35
CA MET A 1 -0.17 -54.75 -32.99
C MET A 1 -1.22 -54.45 -31.93
N PRO A 2 -1.50 -53.19 -31.56
CA PRO A 2 -2.55 -52.91 -30.60
C PRO A 2 -3.93 -53.10 -31.24
N MET A 3 -4.78 -53.95 -30.64
CA MET A 3 -6.19 -54.13 -31.03
C MET A 3 -6.97 -52.86 -30.71
N ILE A 4 -7.68 -52.33 -31.69
CA ILE A 4 -8.61 -51.21 -31.50
C ILE A 4 -9.80 -51.72 -30.69
N PRO A 5 -10.14 -51.08 -29.55
CA PRO A 5 -11.25 -51.52 -28.72
C PRO A 5 -12.59 -51.36 -29.47
N PHE A 6 -13.46 -52.37 -29.34
CA PHE A 6 -14.75 -52.45 -30.03
C PHE A 6 -15.78 -51.41 -29.54
N PHE A 7 -15.55 -50.80 -28.37
CA PHE A 7 -16.43 -49.80 -27.77
C PHE A 7 -15.63 -48.60 -27.23
N PRO A 8 -16.18 -47.38 -27.33
CA PRO A 8 -15.55 -46.19 -26.77
C PRO A 8 -15.50 -46.26 -25.23
N SER A 9 -14.50 -45.59 -24.64
CA SER A 9 -14.39 -45.50 -23.19
C SER A 9 -15.47 -44.58 -22.61
N LEU A 10 -16.26 -45.09 -21.67
CA LEU A 10 -17.28 -44.33 -20.93
C LEU A 10 -16.71 -43.59 -19.69
N LYS A 11 -15.39 -43.41 -19.63
CA LYS A 11 -14.76 -42.71 -18.50
C LYS A 11 -15.13 -41.24 -18.54
N VAL A 12 -15.37 -40.67 -17.36
CA VAL A 12 -15.62 -39.23 -17.21
C VAL A 12 -14.37 -38.45 -17.64
N SER A 13 -14.59 -37.31 -18.28
CA SER A 13 -13.50 -36.40 -18.65
C SER A 13 -12.75 -35.92 -17.40
N VAL A 14 -11.42 -36.03 -17.43
CA VAL A 14 -10.53 -35.54 -16.37
C VAL A 14 -10.53 -34.00 -16.33
N ALA A 15 -10.66 -33.36 -17.48
CA ALA A 15 -10.84 -31.91 -17.58
C ALA A 15 -12.35 -31.60 -17.56
N ASN A 16 -12.82 -30.98 -16.49
CA ASN A 16 -14.20 -30.55 -16.34
C ASN A 16 -14.22 -29.04 -16.07
N ARG A 17 -15.07 -28.32 -16.80
CA ARG A 17 -15.23 -26.87 -16.69
C ARG A 17 -15.67 -26.41 -15.29
N TYR A 18 -16.29 -27.28 -14.48
CA TYR A 18 -16.65 -26.93 -13.11
C TYR A 18 -15.45 -26.76 -12.18
N TRP A 19 -14.30 -27.40 -12.47
CA TRP A 19 -13.08 -27.27 -11.66
C TRP A 19 -11.85 -26.78 -12.45
N LEU A 20 -11.91 -26.81 -13.78
CA LEU A 20 -10.85 -26.38 -14.68
C LEU A 20 -11.43 -25.44 -15.74
N ASP A 21 -11.74 -24.21 -15.34
CA ASP A 21 -12.15 -23.13 -16.25
C ASP A 21 -10.92 -22.26 -16.57
N MET A 22 -10.12 -22.69 -17.56
CA MET A 22 -8.90 -21.97 -17.94
C MET A 22 -9.17 -20.62 -18.63
N ALA A 23 -10.39 -20.42 -19.14
CA ALA A 23 -10.80 -19.19 -19.80
C ALA A 23 -12.22 -18.85 -19.33
N PRO A 24 -12.37 -18.24 -18.13
CA PRO A 24 -13.67 -17.88 -17.61
C PRO A 24 -14.32 -16.84 -18.54
N ALA A 25 -15.17 -17.32 -19.45
CA ALA A 25 -15.86 -16.49 -20.43
C ALA A 25 -16.80 -15.44 -19.81
N SER A 26 -17.01 -15.50 -18.49
CA SER A 26 -17.80 -14.54 -17.71
C SER A 26 -16.99 -13.33 -17.24
N VAL A 27 -15.67 -13.35 -17.39
CA VAL A 27 -14.78 -12.29 -16.93
C VAL A 27 -14.37 -11.41 -18.11
N SER A 28 -14.86 -10.17 -18.11
CA SER A 28 -14.37 -9.13 -19.03
C SER A 28 -13.03 -8.60 -18.52
N GLU A 29 -11.98 -8.77 -19.31
CA GLU A 29 -10.62 -8.30 -19.01
C GLU A 29 -10.58 -6.77 -18.83
N GLU A 30 -11.22 -6.02 -19.74
CA GLU A 30 -11.30 -4.56 -19.66
C GLU A 30 -11.92 -4.08 -18.33
N ALA A 31 -12.99 -4.75 -17.90
CA ALA A 31 -13.65 -4.43 -16.63
C ALA A 31 -12.77 -4.72 -15.42
N GLN A 32 -11.94 -5.77 -15.46
CA GLN A 32 -10.98 -6.06 -14.40
C GLN A 32 -9.85 -5.03 -14.37
N THR A 33 -9.25 -4.74 -15.53
CA THR A 33 -8.18 -3.74 -15.65
C THR A 33 -8.62 -2.40 -15.11
N ARG A 34 -9.79 -1.92 -15.53
CA ARG A 34 -10.35 -0.65 -15.05
C ARG A 34 -10.53 -0.63 -13.53
N ARG A 35 -11.02 -1.73 -12.94
CA ARG A 35 -11.15 -1.83 -11.47
C ARG A 35 -9.81 -1.67 -10.76
N TYR A 36 -8.75 -2.30 -11.28
CA TYR A 36 -7.42 -2.18 -10.69
C TYR A 36 -6.82 -0.78 -10.85
N GLU A 37 -7.10 -0.10 -11.96
CA GLU A 37 -6.68 1.29 -12.17
C GLU A 37 -7.38 2.25 -11.20
N ASP A 38 -8.69 2.07 -10.99
CA ASP A 38 -9.47 2.86 -10.04
C ASP A 38 -8.97 2.64 -8.61
N GLU A 39 -8.71 1.39 -8.22
CA GLU A 39 -8.16 1.04 -6.90
C GLU A 39 -6.79 1.69 -6.67
N ARG A 40 -5.89 1.61 -7.66
CA ARG A 40 -4.58 2.26 -7.61
C ARG A 40 -4.70 3.78 -7.52
N SER A 41 -5.64 4.38 -8.23
CA SER A 41 -5.89 5.83 -8.16
C SER A 41 -6.34 6.23 -6.77
N ASN A 42 -7.29 5.50 -6.20
CA ASN A 42 -7.80 5.73 -4.86
C ASN A 42 -6.72 5.57 -3.78
N TRP A 43 -5.90 4.51 -3.88
CA TRP A 43 -4.80 4.29 -2.94
C TRP A 43 -3.79 5.45 -2.93
N ARG A 44 -3.40 5.92 -4.11
CA ARG A 44 -2.50 7.07 -4.25
C ARG A 44 -3.11 8.36 -3.70
N GLU A 45 -4.40 8.56 -3.86
CA GLU A 45 -5.07 9.73 -3.30
C GLU A 45 -5.14 9.66 -1.77
N SER A 46 -5.46 8.49 -1.21
CA SER A 46 -5.42 8.24 0.23
C SER A 46 -4.04 8.49 0.83
N LEU A 47 -2.97 8.16 0.11
CA LEU A 47 -1.60 8.38 0.59
C LEU A 47 -1.24 9.88 0.65
N LYS A 48 -1.71 10.67 -0.32
CA LYS A 48 -1.45 12.12 -0.32
C LYS A 48 -2.16 12.85 0.81
N THR A 49 -3.38 12.42 1.13
CA THR A 49 -4.22 13.07 2.13
C THR A 49 -4.08 12.45 3.52
N ALA A 50 -3.23 11.43 3.67
CA ALA A 50 -2.99 10.76 4.92
C ALA A 50 -2.51 11.74 6.00
N GLY A 51 -3.31 11.90 7.06
CA GLY A 51 -2.99 12.76 8.21
C GLY A 51 -3.11 14.26 7.96
N THR A 52 -3.64 14.68 6.81
CA THR A 52 -3.86 16.11 6.51
C THR A 52 -4.95 16.76 7.35
N ASP A 53 -5.84 15.94 7.92
CA ASP A 53 -6.89 16.34 8.86
C ASP A 53 -6.40 16.43 10.32
N LEU A 54 -5.19 15.96 10.60
CA LEU A 54 -4.61 16.05 11.94
C LEU A 54 -4.11 17.48 12.21
N GLN A 55 -4.58 18.05 13.31
CA GLN A 55 -4.09 19.32 13.81
C GLN A 55 -2.66 19.13 14.36
N PRO A 56 -1.66 19.91 13.89
CA PRO A 56 -0.32 19.82 14.44
C PRO A 56 -0.30 20.30 15.89
N LEU A 57 0.57 19.69 16.70
CA LEU A 57 0.77 20.07 18.10
C LEU A 57 1.11 21.57 18.20
N GLY A 58 0.52 22.25 19.18
CA GLY A 58 0.74 23.68 19.43
C GLY A 58 0.03 24.64 18.47
N LYS A 59 -0.78 24.15 17.52
CA LYS A 59 -1.76 25.00 16.82
C LYS A 59 -3.11 24.78 17.47
N MET A 60 -3.75 25.81 18.02
CA MET A 60 -5.15 25.79 18.44
C MET A 60 -6.01 26.20 17.25
N LEU A 61 -7.13 25.51 17.03
CA LEU A 61 -8.23 26.07 16.22
C LEU A 61 -8.68 27.35 16.93
N THR A 62 -8.40 28.51 16.32
CA THR A 62 -9.05 29.76 16.71
C THR A 62 -10.54 29.61 16.39
N ILE A 63 -11.30 28.99 17.31
CA ILE A 63 -12.75 29.06 17.29
C ILE A 63 -13.06 30.55 17.48
N PRO A 64 -13.71 31.23 16.53
CA PRO A 64 -14.08 32.63 16.73
C PRO A 64 -15.13 32.67 17.83
N GLY A 65 -14.74 32.95 19.08
CA GLY A 65 -15.69 33.23 20.15
C GLY A 65 -15.40 32.72 21.56
N ILE A 66 -14.27 32.08 21.86
CA ILE A 66 -13.92 31.76 23.25
C ILE A 66 -12.43 31.99 23.47
N GLU A 67 -12.08 33.26 23.69
CA GLU A 67 -10.79 33.64 24.27
C GLU A 67 -10.84 33.27 25.76
N THR A 68 -10.34 32.08 26.11
CA THR A 68 -9.97 31.80 27.51
C THR A 68 -8.58 32.38 27.73
N ASP A 69 -8.58 33.67 28.07
CA ASP A 69 -7.45 34.43 28.59
C ASP A 69 -7.04 33.83 29.96
N ASP A 70 -6.15 32.85 29.94
CA ASP A 70 -5.52 32.26 31.15
C ASP A 70 -4.02 32.07 30.94
N GLU A 71 -3.37 33.07 30.33
CA GLU A 71 -1.92 33.13 30.11
C GLU A 71 -1.29 34.23 30.98
N ASP A 72 -1.43 34.11 32.30
CA ASP A 72 -0.61 34.88 33.26
C ASP A 72 -0.12 33.97 34.40
N ALA A 73 0.78 33.03 34.06
CA ALA A 73 1.60 32.33 35.03
C ALA A 73 2.90 31.80 34.40
N ASN A 74 3.62 32.63 33.63
CA ASN A 74 5.05 32.38 33.38
C ASN A 74 5.83 32.82 34.63
N ASP A 75 5.91 31.91 35.61
CA ASP A 75 6.89 31.98 36.70
C ASP A 75 8.26 31.65 36.11
N ASP A 76 9.02 32.71 35.83
CA ASP A 76 10.38 32.72 35.33
C ASP A 76 11.32 32.02 36.33
N SER A 77 11.40 30.70 36.24
CA SER A 77 12.40 29.91 36.96
C SER A 77 13.59 29.66 36.03
N GLU A 78 14.61 30.49 36.24
CA GLU A 78 15.91 30.37 35.63
C GLU A 78 16.55 28.99 35.88
N ASP A 79 17.10 28.44 34.80
CA ASP A 79 18.37 27.71 34.71
C ASP A 79 18.49 26.35 35.43
N THR A 80 18.58 25.27 34.64
CA THR A 80 19.79 24.42 34.67
C THR A 80 19.93 23.69 33.33
N ASP A 81 20.72 24.27 32.43
CA ASP A 81 21.28 23.57 31.29
C ASP A 81 22.25 22.48 31.77
N SER A 82 21.88 21.20 31.57
CA SER A 82 22.79 20.06 31.74
C SER A 82 22.37 18.85 30.90
N HIS A 83 21.97 19.07 29.65
CA HIS A 83 21.81 17.94 28.73
C HIS A 83 23.13 17.71 27.98
N ASP A 84 23.88 16.76 28.52
CA ASP A 84 25.11 16.17 27.99
C ASP A 84 24.92 15.74 26.53
N GLU A 85 25.64 16.40 25.62
CA GLU A 85 25.71 16.02 24.22
C GLU A 85 26.60 14.77 24.08
N GLU A 86 26.02 13.59 24.30
CA GLU A 86 26.63 12.35 23.84
C GLU A 86 25.67 11.53 22.94
N ASP A 87 26.13 11.46 21.70
CA ASP A 87 25.99 10.36 20.75
C ASP A 87 24.89 10.47 19.69
N ASP A 88 25.21 11.31 18.70
CA ASP A 88 24.71 11.31 17.33
C ASP A 88 25.12 10.00 16.60
N GLU A 89 24.65 8.84 17.08
CA GLU A 89 24.70 7.59 16.31
C GLU A 89 23.57 7.64 15.28
N THR A 90 23.85 8.40 14.23
CA THR A 90 23.22 8.33 12.91
C THR A 90 22.82 6.88 12.59
N ASN A 91 21.52 6.58 12.71
CA ASN A 91 20.94 5.33 12.21
C ASN A 91 20.93 5.38 10.67
N ASP A 92 22.12 5.43 10.07
CA ASP A 92 22.38 5.20 8.65
C ASP A 92 22.26 3.68 8.39
N ARG A 93 21.09 3.14 8.72
CA ARG A 93 20.65 1.84 8.25
C ARG A 93 20.40 1.99 6.76
N VAL A 94 21.47 1.79 6.01
CA VAL A 94 21.47 1.53 4.58
C VAL A 94 20.33 0.55 4.28
N ILE A 95 19.23 1.06 3.71
CA ILE A 95 18.19 0.21 3.15
C ILE A 95 18.87 -0.46 1.95
N PRO A 96 19.04 -1.79 1.91
CA PRO A 96 19.56 -2.43 0.72
C PRO A 96 18.55 -2.15 -0.41
N VAL A 97 18.96 -1.31 -1.35
CA VAL A 97 18.28 -1.18 -2.64
C VAL A 97 18.38 -2.55 -3.28
N THR A 98 17.28 -3.31 -3.25
CA THR A 98 17.13 -4.49 -4.12
C THR A 98 17.08 -3.95 -5.54
N GLN A 99 18.24 -4.00 -6.20
CA GLN A 99 18.45 -3.62 -7.58
C GLN A 99 17.80 -4.66 -8.49
N ASP A 100 16.48 -4.71 -8.51
CA ASP A 100 15.72 -5.45 -9.52
C ASP A 100 14.85 -4.46 -10.29
N PHE A 101 15.53 -3.50 -10.94
CA PHE A 101 14.93 -2.76 -12.04
C PHE A 101 14.93 -3.69 -13.26
N TYR A 102 13.76 -4.23 -13.58
CA TYR A 102 13.52 -4.80 -14.92
C TYR A 102 13.95 -3.75 -15.96
N THR A 103 14.91 -4.14 -16.79
CA THR A 103 15.34 -3.33 -17.92
C THR A 103 14.29 -3.53 -19.02
N PRO A 104 13.85 -2.50 -19.75
CA PRO A 104 12.83 -2.62 -20.81
C PRO A 104 13.26 -3.42 -22.06
N ASP A 105 14.25 -4.32 -21.93
CA ASP A 105 14.74 -5.22 -22.97
C ASP A 105 14.37 -6.70 -22.73
N ASP A 106 13.73 -7.05 -21.62
CA ASP A 106 13.32 -8.45 -21.31
C ASP A 106 11.96 -8.86 -21.91
N VAL A 107 11.47 -8.13 -22.92
CA VAL A 107 10.22 -8.46 -23.62
C VAL A 107 10.51 -8.58 -25.11
N ASP A 108 11.28 -9.59 -25.52
CA ASP A 108 11.23 -10.20 -26.85
C ASP A 108 12.17 -11.43 -26.93
N GLU A 109 11.66 -12.62 -26.57
CA GLU A 109 11.95 -13.88 -27.28
C GLU A 109 10.83 -14.92 -27.08
#